data_AF-A0A838UPE7-F1
#
_entry.id   AF-A0A838UPE7-F1
#
_cell.length_a   1.000
_cell.length_b   1.000
_cell.length_c   1.000
_cell.angle_alpha   90.00
_cell.angle_beta   90.00
_cell.angle_gamma   90.00
#
_symmetry.space_group_name_H-M   'P 1'
#
loop_
_entity.id
_entity.type
_entity.pdbx_description
1 polymer ?
#
loop_
_entity_poly.entity_id
_entity_poly.type
_entity_poly.pdbx_seq_one_letter_code
_entity_poly.pdbx_strand_id
1 'polypeptide(L)'
;MVQTRRGRKEIELDAVPPTTHLVGEAVRKWRRQRGLTVTELAIRAGFGRSGRSYISKIEHGAIRQIGEPHLLAILTALQIQRSDLSLLPMSNTATNHPALDATPFSDPWTMIDQAREGTPSSVPIQRTGHEAVLEQVARNSAQRVMHRDINASNEMMIDIVLQDIEQYCQRYMQQLLQQVLRPLLQTLMREASSSHSLDEQTLAQVRQLLSQNLGQETGIPQSNDQLLSHEPPAQVAPH
;
A
#
# COMPACT_ATOMS: atom_id res chain seq x y z
N MET A 1 -64.83 -16.12 -16.64
CA MET A 1 -63.53 -16.05 -17.33
C MET A 1 -62.94 -14.68 -17.08
N VAL A 2 -61.96 -14.55 -16.17
CA VAL A 2 -61.32 -13.26 -15.85
C VAL A 2 -59.87 -13.33 -16.32
N GLN A 3 -59.53 -12.51 -17.32
CA GLN A 3 -58.21 -12.42 -17.92
C GLN A 3 -57.21 -11.78 -16.94
N THR A 4 -56.19 -12.54 -16.56
CA THR A 4 -54.99 -12.05 -15.90
C THR A 4 -54.09 -11.34 -16.93
N ARG A 5 -54.03 -10.01 -16.89
CA ARG A 5 -52.96 -9.24 -17.54
C ARG A 5 -51.87 -8.90 -16.52
N ARG A 6 -50.93 -9.82 -16.28
CA ARG A 6 -49.65 -9.50 -15.64
C ARG A 6 -48.70 -8.95 -16.70
N GLY A 7 -48.82 -7.65 -16.98
CA GLY A 7 -47.79 -6.88 -17.67
C GLY A 7 -46.61 -6.68 -16.73
N ARG A 8 -45.71 -7.66 -16.71
CA ARG A 8 -44.41 -7.53 -16.05
C ARG A 8 -43.55 -6.71 -17.02
N LYS A 9 -43.42 -5.41 -16.75
CA LYS A 9 -42.42 -4.57 -17.43
C LYS A 9 -41.07 -5.24 -17.23
N GLU A 10 -40.52 -5.79 -18.32
CA GLU A 10 -39.12 -6.16 -18.39
C GLU A 10 -38.36 -4.84 -18.26
N ILE A 11 -37.90 -4.57 -17.04
CA ILE A 11 -36.90 -3.54 -16.81
C ILE A 11 -35.70 -4.00 -17.62
N GLU A 12 -35.39 -3.26 -18.69
CA GLU A 12 -34.14 -3.35 -19.44
C GLU A 12 -33.02 -3.61 -18.43
N LEU A 13 -32.45 -4.81 -18.48
CA LEU A 13 -31.21 -5.09 -17.78
C LEU A 13 -30.15 -4.25 -18.49
N ASP A 14 -29.97 -3.01 -18.04
CA ASP A 14 -28.76 -2.25 -18.31
C ASP A 14 -27.58 -3.20 -18.10
N ALA A 15 -26.74 -3.32 -19.12
CA ALA A 15 -25.59 -4.22 -19.13
C ALA A 15 -24.68 -3.88 -17.93
N VAL A 16 -24.90 -4.58 -16.83
CA VAL A 16 -24.22 -4.35 -15.57
C VAL A 16 -22.72 -4.57 -15.80
N PRO A 17 -21.86 -3.61 -15.41
CA PRO A 17 -20.44 -3.68 -15.70
C PRO A 17 -19.83 -4.99 -15.14
N PRO A 18 -18.93 -5.64 -15.88
CA PRO A 18 -18.37 -6.96 -15.55
C PRO A 18 -17.51 -6.99 -14.27
N THR A 19 -17.34 -5.85 -13.60
CA THR A 19 -16.44 -5.67 -12.45
C THR A 19 -16.93 -6.34 -11.16
N THR A 20 -18.20 -6.71 -11.07
CA THR A 20 -18.77 -7.24 -9.83
C THR A 20 -18.29 -8.65 -9.48
N HIS A 21 -17.93 -9.46 -10.48
CA HIS A 21 -17.42 -10.82 -10.26
C HIS A 21 -16.10 -10.81 -9.45
N LEU A 22 -15.30 -9.77 -9.64
CA LEU A 22 -13.96 -9.65 -9.07
C LEU A 22 -13.97 -9.54 -7.55
N VAL A 23 -15.01 -8.92 -6.97
CA VAL A 23 -15.12 -8.75 -5.51
C VAL A 23 -15.28 -10.10 -4.82
N GLY A 24 -16.12 -10.99 -5.37
CA GLY A 24 -16.32 -12.33 -4.83
C GLY A 24 -15.04 -13.16 -4.85
N GLU A 25 -14.32 -13.14 -5.98
CA GLU A 25 -13.04 -13.82 -6.13
C GLU A 25 -11.97 -13.24 -5.18
N ALA A 26 -11.96 -11.92 -5.00
CA ALA A 26 -11.06 -11.24 -4.10
C ALA A 26 -11.26 -11.66 -2.65
N VAL A 27 -12.51 -11.64 -2.19
CA VAL A 27 -12.89 -12.11 -0.84
C VAL A 27 -12.47 -13.57 -0.66
N ARG A 28 -12.71 -14.43 -1.66
CA ARG A 28 -12.34 -15.85 -1.60
C ARG A 28 -10.82 -16.04 -1.49
N LYS A 29 -10.04 -15.30 -2.26
CA LYS A 29 -8.56 -15.38 -2.27
C LYS A 29 -7.98 -14.94 -0.93
N TRP A 30 -8.37 -13.76 -0.44
CA TRP A 30 -7.92 -13.25 0.86
C TRP A 30 -8.33 -14.15 2.01
N ARG A 31 -9.56 -14.68 1.98
CA ARG A 31 -10.01 -15.66 2.99
C ARG A 31 -9.12 -16.89 3.04
N ARG A 32 -8.80 -17.49 1.88
CA ARG A 32 -7.90 -18.65 1.77
C ARG A 32 -6.50 -18.34 2.27
N GLN A 33 -5.96 -17.19 1.91
CA GLN A 33 -4.63 -16.73 2.34
C GLN A 33 -4.55 -16.57 3.87
N ARG A 34 -5.67 -16.23 4.53
CA ARG A 34 -5.78 -16.12 5.99
C ARG A 34 -6.15 -17.44 6.69
N GLY A 35 -6.30 -18.54 5.95
CA GLY A 35 -6.68 -19.84 6.51
C GLY A 35 -8.09 -19.89 7.10
N LEU A 36 -8.98 -18.97 6.71
CA LEU A 36 -10.33 -18.90 7.26
C LEU A 36 -11.31 -19.78 6.48
N THR A 37 -12.16 -20.50 7.18
CA THR A 37 -13.35 -21.13 6.59
C THR A 37 -14.41 -20.08 6.27
N VAL A 38 -15.34 -20.42 5.38
CA VAL A 38 -16.48 -19.54 5.03
C VAL A 38 -17.33 -19.21 6.27
N THR A 39 -17.51 -20.19 7.17
CA THR A 39 -18.27 -20.02 8.41
C THR A 39 -17.56 -19.07 9.38
N GLU A 40 -16.24 -19.19 9.53
CA GLU A 40 -15.46 -18.30 10.40
C GLU A 40 -15.46 -16.86 9.88
N LEU A 41 -15.32 -16.66 8.57
CA LEU A 41 -15.44 -15.33 7.99
C LEU A 41 -16.83 -14.73 8.27
N ALA A 42 -17.89 -15.51 8.11
CA ALA A 42 -19.25 -15.06 8.42
C ALA A 42 -19.43 -14.67 9.90
N ILE A 43 -18.87 -15.45 10.83
CA ILE A 43 -18.90 -15.15 12.26
C ILE A 43 -18.11 -13.87 12.56
N ARG A 44 -16.89 -13.73 12.03
CA ARG A 44 -16.05 -12.53 12.24
C ARG A 44 -16.66 -11.26 11.64
N ALA A 45 -17.36 -11.37 10.52
CA ALA A 45 -18.07 -10.26 9.90
C ALA A 45 -19.42 -9.93 10.58
N GLY A 46 -19.77 -10.60 11.68
CA GLY A 46 -20.99 -10.32 12.44
C GLY A 46 -22.28 -10.91 11.83
N PHE A 47 -22.20 -11.74 10.80
CA PHE A 47 -23.37 -12.40 10.20
C PHE A 47 -23.81 -13.68 10.95
N GLY A 48 -23.00 -14.14 11.91
CA GLY A 48 -23.23 -15.37 12.65
C GLY A 48 -23.10 -16.64 11.80
N ARG A 49 -23.55 -17.78 12.34
CA ARG A 49 -23.44 -19.09 11.65
C ARG A 49 -24.32 -19.21 10.42
N SER A 50 -25.47 -18.52 10.40
CA SER A 50 -26.39 -18.48 9.24
C SER A 50 -25.81 -17.67 8.07
N GLY A 51 -24.85 -16.78 8.32
CA GLY A 51 -24.17 -15.98 7.30
C GLY A 51 -23.28 -16.77 6.34
N ARG A 52 -22.98 -18.04 6.61
CA ARG A 52 -22.15 -18.89 5.74
C ARG A 52 -22.66 -18.92 4.29
N SER A 53 -23.97 -19.11 4.10
CA SER A 53 -24.57 -19.17 2.76
C SER A 53 -24.49 -17.83 2.02
N TYR A 54 -24.55 -16.72 2.76
CA TYR A 54 -24.42 -15.37 2.20
C TYR A 54 -22.99 -15.12 1.69
N ILE A 55 -21.97 -15.40 2.51
CA ILE A 55 -20.56 -15.30 2.09
C ILE A 55 -20.28 -16.24 0.90
N SER A 56 -20.78 -17.48 0.95
CA SER A 56 -20.60 -18.42 -0.17
C SER A 56 -21.21 -17.89 -1.47
N LYS A 57 -22.38 -17.26 -1.43
CA LYS A 57 -23.00 -16.67 -2.63
C LYS A 57 -22.21 -15.47 -3.15
N ILE A 58 -21.61 -14.67 -2.26
CA ILE A 58 -20.70 -13.58 -2.64
C ILE A 58 -19.47 -14.13 -3.36
N GLU A 59 -18.80 -15.13 -2.78
CA GLU A 59 -17.56 -15.70 -3.35
C GLU A 59 -17.73 -16.32 -4.75
N HIS A 60 -18.94 -16.74 -5.08
CA HIS A 60 -19.27 -17.33 -6.39
C HIS A 60 -19.98 -16.34 -7.32
N GLY A 61 -20.05 -15.05 -6.96
CA GLY A 61 -20.68 -14.02 -7.78
C GLY A 61 -22.21 -14.15 -7.94
N ALA A 62 -22.86 -15.00 -7.13
CA ALA A 62 -24.31 -15.16 -7.14
C ALA A 62 -25.02 -13.93 -6.55
N ILE A 63 -24.39 -13.25 -5.59
CA ILE A 63 -24.80 -11.93 -5.12
C ILE A 63 -23.87 -10.92 -5.76
N ARG A 64 -24.41 -10.14 -6.69
CA ARG A 64 -23.66 -9.12 -7.41
C ARG A 64 -23.55 -7.85 -6.56
N GLN A 65 -24.67 -7.33 -6.08
CA GLN A 65 -24.66 -6.11 -5.29
C GLN A 65 -24.57 -6.43 -3.79
N ILE A 66 -23.41 -6.19 -3.21
CA ILE A 66 -23.19 -6.27 -1.76
C ILE A 66 -23.42 -4.87 -1.21
N GLY A 67 -24.34 -4.73 -0.24
CA GLY A 67 -24.52 -3.46 0.44
C GLY A 67 -23.22 -3.01 1.11
N GLU A 68 -22.90 -1.72 1.02
CA GLU A 68 -21.72 -1.10 1.63
C GLU A 68 -21.43 -1.56 3.08
N PRO A 69 -22.39 -1.59 4.02
CA PRO A 69 -22.11 -2.04 5.39
C PRO A 69 -21.67 -3.50 5.47
N HIS A 70 -22.24 -4.38 4.62
CA HIS A 70 -21.85 -5.78 4.58
C HIS A 70 -20.47 -5.97 3.95
N LEU A 71 -20.14 -5.18 2.91
CA LEU A 71 -18.82 -5.20 2.30
C LEU A 71 -17.77 -4.77 3.33
N LEU A 72 -17.98 -3.65 4.03
CA LEU A 72 -17.07 -3.17 5.07
C LEU A 72 -16.87 -4.21 6.17
N ALA A 73 -17.94 -4.85 6.65
CA ALA A 73 -17.83 -5.91 7.67
C ALA A 73 -16.95 -7.09 7.20
N ILE A 74 -17.07 -7.49 5.92
CA ILE A 74 -16.22 -8.53 5.33
C ILE A 74 -14.76 -8.07 5.24
N LEU A 75 -14.51 -6.83 4.79
CA LEU A 75 -13.17 -6.27 4.67
C LEU A 75 -12.48 -6.13 6.03
N THR A 76 -13.20 -5.64 7.05
CA THR A 76 -12.70 -5.58 8.43
C THR A 76 -12.39 -6.97 8.98
N ALA A 77 -13.25 -7.96 8.74
CA ALA A 77 -13.01 -9.34 9.19
C ALA A 77 -11.79 -9.98 8.52
N LEU A 78 -11.50 -9.60 7.27
CA LEU A 78 -10.32 -10.03 6.52
C LEU A 78 -9.06 -9.17 6.80
N GLN A 79 -9.21 -8.06 7.54
CA GLN A 79 -8.16 -7.07 7.80
C GLN A 79 -7.50 -6.57 6.51
N ILE A 80 -8.33 -6.19 5.54
CA ILE A 80 -7.92 -5.60 4.26
C ILE A 80 -8.68 -4.31 4.01
N GLN A 81 -8.11 -3.42 3.20
CA GLN A 81 -8.74 -2.17 2.77
C GLN A 81 -9.50 -2.38 1.46
N ARG A 82 -10.36 -1.42 1.11
CA ARG A 82 -11.13 -1.46 -0.14
C ARG A 82 -10.23 -1.44 -1.37
N SER A 83 -9.11 -0.72 -1.32
CA SER A 83 -8.08 -0.69 -2.36
C SER A 83 -7.46 -2.07 -2.63
N ASP A 84 -7.44 -2.96 -1.65
CA ASP A 84 -6.87 -4.29 -1.82
C ASP A 84 -7.76 -5.21 -2.68
N LEU A 85 -9.02 -4.83 -2.89
CA LEU A 85 -9.93 -5.54 -3.79
C LEU A 85 -9.57 -5.32 -5.27
N SER A 86 -9.00 -4.16 -5.63
CA SER A 86 -8.60 -3.84 -7.01
C SER A 86 -7.19 -4.33 -7.34
N LEU A 87 -6.34 -4.56 -6.34
CA LEU A 87 -4.95 -4.99 -6.50
C LEU A 87 -4.77 -6.45 -6.86
N LEU A 88 -5.85 -7.24 -6.92
CA LEU A 88 -5.72 -8.63 -7.32
C LEU A 88 -5.54 -8.69 -8.84
N PRO A 89 -4.32 -9.00 -9.33
CA PRO A 89 -4.13 -9.16 -10.76
C PRO A 89 -5.05 -10.29 -11.19
N MET A 90 -5.85 -10.03 -12.24
CA MET A 90 -6.64 -11.04 -12.92
C MET A 90 -5.69 -12.11 -13.43
N SER A 91 -5.38 -13.07 -12.57
CA SER A 91 -4.59 -14.24 -12.90
C SER A 91 -5.53 -15.20 -13.62
N ASN A 92 -6.07 -14.74 -14.74
CA ASN A 92 -6.63 -15.57 -15.80
C ASN A 92 -5.47 -16.24 -16.52
N THR A 93 -4.74 -17.09 -15.81
CA THR A 93 -4.03 -18.20 -16.44
C THR A 93 -4.36 -19.41 -15.61
N ALA A 94 -5.47 -20.05 -15.98
CA ALA A 94 -5.62 -21.48 -15.79
C ALA A 94 -4.42 -22.15 -16.48
N THR A 95 -3.32 -22.32 -15.74
CA THR A 95 -2.40 -23.41 -16.01
C THR A 95 -3.19 -24.68 -15.71
N ASN A 96 -3.82 -25.20 -16.75
CA ASN A 96 -4.18 -26.60 -16.86
C ASN A 96 -2.94 -27.42 -16.49
N HIS A 97 -2.86 -27.86 -15.24
CA HIS A 97 -1.98 -28.95 -14.88
C HIS A 97 -2.58 -30.21 -15.54
N PRO A 98 -1.92 -30.82 -16.54
CA PRO A 98 -2.37 -32.10 -17.05
C PRO A 98 -2.30 -33.10 -15.90
N ALA A 99 -3.36 -33.90 -15.79
CA ALA A 99 -3.51 -34.98 -14.82
C ALA A 99 -2.23 -35.81 -14.72
N LEU A 100 -1.63 -35.82 -13.54
CA LEU A 100 -0.71 -36.88 -13.11
C LEU A 100 -1.34 -37.57 -11.91
N ASP A 101 -1.22 -38.89 -11.96
CA ASP A 101 -1.98 -39.89 -11.24
C ASP A 101 -2.03 -39.76 -9.73
N ALA A 102 -3.11 -40.33 -9.22
CA ALA A 102 -3.44 -40.48 -7.81
C ALA A 102 -2.31 -41.13 -7.00
N THR A 103 -1.86 -40.42 -5.96
CA THR A 103 -1.40 -41.03 -4.71
C THR A 103 -2.10 -40.34 -3.54
N PRO A 104 -2.44 -41.07 -2.45
CA PRO A 104 -3.02 -40.48 -1.24
C PRO A 104 -1.89 -39.82 -0.45
N PHE A 105 -1.53 -38.60 -0.82
CA PHE A 105 -0.46 -37.85 -0.17
C PHE A 105 -1.04 -36.97 0.95
N SER A 106 -0.56 -37.17 2.16
CA SER A 106 -0.85 -36.37 3.36
C SER A 106 -0.74 -34.88 3.07
N ASP A 107 -1.73 -34.14 3.58
CA ASP A 107 -1.82 -32.70 3.51
C ASP A 107 -0.56 -32.05 4.15
N PRO A 108 0.31 -31.41 3.37
CA PRO A 108 1.62 -30.93 3.84
C PRO A 108 1.52 -29.82 4.90
N TRP A 109 0.32 -29.27 5.13
CA TRP A 109 0.08 -28.26 6.16
C TRP A 109 -0.13 -28.84 7.56
N THR A 110 -0.46 -30.13 7.70
CA THR A 110 -0.65 -30.76 9.03
C THR A 110 0.65 -30.98 9.80
N MET A 111 1.81 -31.05 9.13
CA MET A 111 3.11 -31.16 9.82
C MET A 111 3.64 -29.82 10.37
N ILE A 112 3.14 -28.69 9.86
CA ILE A 112 3.60 -27.36 10.31
C ILE A 112 2.92 -26.95 11.62
N ASP A 113 1.72 -27.47 11.91
CA ASP A 113 0.99 -27.16 13.14
C ASP A 113 1.59 -27.83 14.40
N GLN A 114 2.33 -28.94 14.26
CA GLN A 114 3.00 -29.59 15.42
C GLN A 114 4.30 -28.91 15.87
N ALA A 115 4.87 -27.99 15.08
CA ALA A 115 6.11 -27.30 15.42
C ALA A 115 5.89 -25.93 16.10
N ARG A 116 4.64 -25.49 16.28
CA ARG A 116 4.32 -24.12 16.72
C ARG A 116 3.88 -23.99 18.18
N GLU A 117 3.71 -25.10 18.89
CA GLU A 117 3.46 -25.11 20.34
C GLU A 117 4.78 -25.14 21.13
N GLY A 118 5.43 -23.98 21.25
CA GLY A 118 6.52 -23.85 22.22
C GLY A 118 7.55 -22.79 21.88
N THR A 119 7.22 -21.51 22.09
CA THR A 119 8.14 -20.51 22.69
C THR A 119 7.48 -19.12 22.70
N PRO A 120 7.25 -18.50 23.87
CA PRO A 120 6.99 -17.07 23.94
C PRO A 120 8.32 -16.33 23.83
N SER A 121 8.68 -15.91 22.61
CA SER A 121 9.80 -14.98 22.40
C SER A 121 9.27 -13.54 22.36
N SER A 122 9.25 -12.91 23.52
CA SER A 122 9.09 -11.45 23.65
C SER A 122 10.41 -10.77 23.27
N VAL A 123 10.66 -10.61 21.97
CA VAL A 123 11.65 -9.64 21.50
C VAL A 123 10.91 -8.32 21.24
N PRO A 124 11.24 -7.23 21.95
CA PRO A 124 10.70 -5.92 21.60
C PRO A 124 11.15 -5.58 20.18
N ILE A 125 10.20 -5.53 19.24
CA ILE A 125 10.45 -5.06 17.88
C ILE A 125 10.81 -3.58 18.03
N GLN A 126 12.11 -3.28 17.96
CA GLN A 126 12.58 -1.91 17.91
C GLN A 126 12.04 -1.29 16.62
N ARG A 127 11.15 -0.30 16.76
CA ARG A 127 10.69 0.51 15.63
C ARG A 127 11.91 1.03 14.90
N THR A 128 12.13 0.51 13.70
CA THR A 128 13.24 0.97 12.86
C THR A 128 13.03 2.45 12.53
N GLY A 129 14.10 3.23 12.41
CA GLY A 129 14.01 4.67 12.11
C GLY A 129 13.19 5.01 10.86
N HIS A 130 12.99 4.06 9.95
CA HIS A 130 12.15 4.20 8.76
C HIS A 130 10.65 4.42 9.08
N GLU A 131 10.14 3.80 10.15
CA GLU A 131 8.73 3.93 10.54
C GLU A 131 8.43 5.34 11.07
N ALA A 132 9.36 5.93 11.84
CA ALA A 132 9.23 7.30 12.34
C ALA A 132 9.24 8.34 11.20
N VAL A 133 10.00 8.09 10.13
CA VAL A 133 10.05 8.99 8.97
C VAL A 133 8.74 8.93 8.17
N LEU A 134 8.19 7.73 7.93
CA LEU A 134 6.88 7.58 7.29
C LEU A 134 5.76 8.22 8.10
N GLU A 135 5.79 8.06 9.42
CA GLU A 135 4.83 8.70 10.32
C GLU A 135 4.93 10.23 10.25
N GLN A 136 6.14 10.78 10.19
CA GLN A 136 6.34 12.22 10.05
C GLN A 136 5.84 12.75 8.70
N VAL A 137 6.04 12.02 7.61
CA VAL A 137 5.50 12.38 6.28
C VAL A 137 3.98 12.40 6.31
N ALA A 138 3.36 11.36 6.88
CA ALA A 138 1.91 11.29 7.01
C ALA A 138 1.34 12.45 7.84
N ARG A 139 2.02 12.84 8.94
CA ARG A 139 1.64 14.02 9.75
C ARG A 139 1.77 15.32 8.97
N ASN A 140 2.86 15.50 8.22
CA ASN A 140 3.08 16.71 7.42
C ASN A 140 2.02 16.84 6.31
N SER A 141 1.70 15.75 5.62
CA SER A 141 0.64 15.74 4.59
C SER A 141 -0.72 16.03 5.21
N ALA A 142 -1.04 15.43 6.36
CA ALA A 142 -2.29 15.71 7.08
C ALA A 142 -2.39 17.18 7.54
N GLN A 143 -1.29 17.79 8.00
CA GLN A 143 -1.26 19.21 8.37
C GLN A 143 -1.48 20.12 7.16
N ARG A 144 -0.87 19.82 6.00
CA ARG A 144 -1.07 20.59 4.77
C ARG A 144 -2.49 20.49 4.23
N VAL A 145 -3.10 19.32 4.40
CA VAL A 145 -4.52 19.09 4.12
C VAL A 145 -5.40 19.93 5.05
N MET A 146 -5.12 19.93 6.36
CA MET A 146 -5.94 20.67 7.34
C MET A 146 -5.83 22.19 7.27
N HIS A 147 -4.71 22.72 6.75
CA HIS A 147 -4.54 24.17 6.57
C HIS A 147 -5.14 24.72 5.27
N ARG A 148 -5.65 23.86 4.38
CA ARG A 148 -6.33 24.30 3.17
C ARG A 148 -7.85 24.28 3.36
N ASP A 149 -8.50 25.19 2.64
CA ASP A 149 -9.95 25.39 2.69
C ASP A 149 -10.70 24.05 2.63
N ILE A 150 -11.66 23.87 3.53
CA ILE A 150 -12.51 22.67 3.64
C ILE A 150 -13.34 22.43 2.36
N ASN A 151 -13.35 23.41 1.45
CA ASN A 151 -14.01 23.36 0.14
C ASN A 151 -13.11 22.83 -1.00
N ALA A 152 -11.85 22.47 -0.75
CA ALA A 152 -11.01 21.86 -1.77
C ALA A 152 -11.61 20.52 -2.23
N SER A 153 -11.77 20.35 -3.55
CA SER A 153 -12.28 19.11 -4.15
C SER A 153 -11.41 17.92 -3.73
N ASN A 154 -12.03 16.77 -3.48
CA ASN A 154 -11.34 15.52 -3.14
C ASN A 154 -10.24 15.15 -4.15
N GLU A 155 -10.38 15.54 -5.42
CA GLU A 155 -9.35 15.33 -6.45
C GLU A 155 -8.07 16.11 -6.13
N MET A 156 -8.18 17.36 -5.68
CA MET A 156 -7.02 18.19 -5.30
C MET A 156 -6.29 17.62 -4.07
N MET A 157 -7.01 17.00 -3.14
CA MET A 157 -6.43 16.34 -1.96
C MET A 157 -5.60 15.12 -2.36
N ILE A 158 -6.08 14.34 -3.34
CA ILE A 158 -5.36 13.18 -3.86
C ILE A 158 -4.05 13.61 -4.53
N ASP A 159 -4.10 14.66 -5.37
CA ASP A 159 -2.90 15.17 -6.06
C ASP A 159 -1.82 15.65 -5.08
N ILE A 160 -2.22 16.29 -3.97
CA ILE A 160 -1.29 16.75 -2.94
C ILE A 160 -0.61 15.55 -2.25
N VAL A 161 -1.37 14.53 -1.89
CA VAL A 161 -0.82 13.33 -1.24
C VAL A 161 0.12 12.59 -2.19
N LEU A 162 -0.26 12.46 -3.47
CA LEU A 162 0.60 11.86 -4.49
C LEU A 162 1.91 12.64 -4.66
N GLN A 163 1.85 13.97 -4.73
CA GLN A 163 3.05 14.81 -4.82
C GLN A 163 3.96 14.65 -3.59
N ASP A 164 3.39 14.52 -2.39
CA ASP A 164 4.17 14.30 -1.17
C ASP A 164 4.84 12.94 -1.14
N ILE A 165 4.15 11.90 -1.61
CA ILE A 165 4.72 10.56 -1.75
C ILE A 165 5.87 10.58 -2.77
N GLU A 166 5.70 11.22 -3.92
CA GLU A 166 6.75 11.34 -4.93
C GLU A 166 7.98 12.06 -4.37
N GLN A 167 7.79 13.20 -3.70
CA GLN A 167 8.89 13.93 -3.06
C GLN A 167 9.57 13.11 -1.98
N TYR A 168 8.80 12.35 -1.19
CA TYR A 168 9.36 11.45 -0.19
C TYR A 168 10.23 10.36 -0.82
N CYS A 169 9.71 9.65 -1.82
CA CYS A 169 10.44 8.61 -2.55
C CYS A 169 11.73 9.16 -3.17
N GLN A 170 11.67 10.36 -3.76
CA GLN A 170 12.84 11.00 -4.35
C GLN A 170 13.91 11.31 -3.29
N ARG A 171 13.53 11.90 -2.15
CA ARG A 171 14.46 12.18 -1.03
C ARG A 171 15.05 10.90 -0.45
N TYR A 172 14.23 9.88 -0.27
CA TYR A 172 14.68 8.59 0.25
C TYR A 172 15.70 7.92 -0.68
N MET A 173 15.41 7.86 -1.99
CA MET A 173 16.36 7.32 -2.96
C MET A 173 17.66 8.13 -2.99
N GLN A 174 17.59 9.46 -2.91
CA GLN A 174 18.78 10.31 -2.86
C GLN A 174 19.61 10.06 -1.59
N GLN A 175 18.97 9.91 -0.43
CA GLN A 175 19.66 9.55 0.81
C GLN A 175 20.33 8.18 0.71
N LEU A 176 19.63 7.19 0.17
CA LEU A 176 20.16 5.83 0.03
C LEU A 176 21.36 5.80 -0.92
N LEU A 177 21.29 6.56 -2.02
CA LEU A 177 22.40 6.74 -2.95
C LEU A 177 23.60 7.44 -2.28
N GLN A 178 23.37 8.45 -1.45
CA GLN A 178 24.45 9.14 -0.74
C GLN A 178 25.08 8.29 0.38
N GLN A 179 24.28 7.55 1.15
CA GLN A 179 24.77 6.80 2.30
C GLN A 179 25.42 5.48 1.94
N VAL A 180 24.91 4.78 0.92
CA VAL A 180 25.39 3.44 0.57
C VAL A 180 26.34 3.48 -0.61
N LEU A 181 25.92 4.13 -1.70
CA LEU A 181 26.66 4.04 -2.96
C LEU A 181 27.95 4.88 -2.92
N ARG A 182 27.91 6.06 -2.29
CA ARG A 182 29.08 6.96 -2.20
C ARG A 182 30.29 6.33 -1.49
N PRO A 183 30.18 5.77 -0.27
CA PRO A 183 31.33 5.15 0.39
C PRO A 183 31.84 3.89 -0.33
N LEU A 184 30.96 3.10 -0.94
CA LEU A 184 31.36 1.95 -1.75
C LEU A 184 32.19 2.39 -2.96
N LEU A 185 31.75 3.40 -3.70
CA LEU A 185 32.50 3.96 -4.82
C LEU A 185 33.85 4.55 -4.38
N GLN A 186 33.90 5.24 -3.24
CA GLN A 186 35.16 5.75 -2.69
C GLN A 186 36.13 4.63 -2.35
N THR A 187 35.64 3.52 -1.79
CA THR A 187 36.45 2.34 -1.47
C THR A 187 36.99 1.69 -2.74
N LEU A 188 36.13 1.47 -3.72
CA LEU A 188 36.53 0.92 -5.03
C LEU A 188 37.55 1.82 -5.74
N MET A 189 37.36 3.14 -5.74
CA MET A 189 38.33 4.06 -6.34
C MET A 189 39.69 4.07 -5.60
N ARG A 190 39.68 3.90 -4.27
CA ARG A 190 40.91 3.78 -3.47
C ARG A 190 41.65 2.49 -3.81
N GLU A 191 40.95 1.37 -3.90
CA GLU A 191 41.54 0.08 -4.29
C GLU A 191 42.09 0.13 -5.72
N ALA A 192 41.32 0.66 -6.68
CA ALA A 192 41.74 0.87 -8.05
C ALA A 192 43.01 1.75 -8.17
N SER A 193 43.14 2.78 -7.33
CA SER A 193 44.34 3.63 -7.31
C SER A 193 45.55 2.88 -6.77
N SER A 194 45.35 1.91 -5.87
CA SER A 194 46.43 1.09 -5.32
C SER A 194 46.89 -0.03 -6.26
N SER A 195 46.06 -0.47 -7.20
CA SER A 195 46.37 -1.61 -8.07
C SER A 195 47.23 -1.29 -9.31
N HIS A 196 47.65 -0.04 -9.54
CA HIS A 196 48.48 0.43 -10.68
C HIS A 196 48.01 -0.01 -12.08
N SER A 197 46.80 -0.57 -12.21
CA SER A 197 46.31 -1.21 -13.44
C SER A 197 45.30 -0.38 -14.21
N LEU A 198 44.86 0.75 -13.66
CA LEU A 198 43.88 1.64 -14.27
C LEU A 198 44.56 2.92 -14.73
N ASP A 199 44.39 3.23 -16.01
CA ASP A 199 44.86 4.45 -16.63
C ASP A 199 44.27 5.68 -15.95
N GLU A 200 45.11 6.67 -15.66
CA GLU A 200 44.78 7.87 -14.89
C GLU A 200 43.64 8.66 -15.54
N GLN A 201 43.55 8.60 -16.88
CA GLN A 201 42.49 9.20 -17.67
C GLN A 201 41.11 8.56 -17.41
N THR A 202 41.05 7.23 -17.24
CA THR A 202 39.80 6.51 -16.92
C THR A 202 39.33 6.90 -15.51
N LEU A 203 40.27 7.02 -14.58
CA LEU A 203 39.98 7.39 -13.20
C LEU A 203 39.50 8.85 -13.08
N ALA A 204 40.06 9.75 -13.89
CA ALA A 204 39.59 11.13 -14.01
C ALA A 204 38.17 11.21 -14.60
N GLN A 205 37.86 10.40 -15.61
CA GLN A 205 36.53 10.37 -16.24
C GLN A 205 35.45 9.83 -15.29
N VAL A 206 35.77 8.80 -14.49
CA VAL A 206 34.87 8.30 -13.44
C VAL A 206 34.63 9.37 -12.37
N ARG A 207 35.68 10.09 -11.93
CA ARG A 207 35.52 11.21 -10.98
C ARG A 207 34.62 12.31 -11.52
N GLN A 208 34.75 12.66 -12.80
CA GLN A 208 33.91 13.68 -13.44
C GLN A 208 32.45 13.24 -13.58
N LEU A 209 32.19 11.99 -13.96
CA LEU A 209 30.82 11.45 -14.02
C LEU A 209 30.19 11.40 -12.62
N LEU A 210 30.96 11.06 -11.59
CA LEU A 210 30.48 11.09 -10.22
C LEU A 210 30.18 12.52 -9.76
N SER A 211 31.04 13.50 -10.07
CA SER A 211 30.76 14.89 -9.70
C SER A 211 29.54 15.46 -10.42
N GLN A 212 29.29 15.08 -11.69
CA GLN A 212 28.11 15.53 -12.43
C GLN A 212 26.81 14.92 -11.89
N ASN A 213 26.81 13.64 -11.52
CA ASN A 213 25.61 12.94 -11.08
C ASN A 213 25.31 13.10 -9.58
N LEU A 214 26.33 13.28 -8.73
CA LEU A 214 26.17 13.49 -7.29
C LEU A 214 26.25 14.96 -6.87
N GLY A 215 26.83 15.83 -7.70
CA GLY A 215 27.11 17.24 -7.39
C GLY A 215 26.10 18.23 -7.95
N GLN A 216 25.04 17.78 -8.62
CA GLN A 216 23.82 18.58 -8.75
C GLN A 216 23.13 18.60 -7.37
N GLU A 217 23.77 19.27 -6.40
CA GLU A 217 23.09 19.77 -5.23
C GLU A 217 21.93 20.59 -5.75
N THR A 218 20.72 20.05 -5.60
CA THR A 218 19.50 20.84 -5.66
C THR A 218 19.77 22.04 -4.78
N GLY A 219 19.85 23.22 -5.38
CA GLY A 219 19.80 24.48 -4.66
C GLY A 219 18.51 24.45 -3.86
N ILE A 220 18.58 23.94 -2.63
CA ILE A 220 17.56 24.16 -1.63
C ILE A 220 17.62 25.67 -1.46
N PRO A 221 16.57 26.42 -1.86
CA PRO A 221 16.53 27.83 -1.52
C PRO A 221 16.65 27.86 0.01
N GLN A 222 17.73 28.47 0.51
CA GLN A 222 17.84 28.80 1.92
C GLN A 222 16.53 29.50 2.26
N SER A 223 15.68 28.85 3.05
CA SER A 223 14.55 29.51 3.68
C SER A 223 15.16 30.69 4.43
N ASN A 224 14.88 31.89 3.94
CA ASN A 224 15.16 33.14 4.61
C ASN A 224 14.37 33.11 5.93
N ASP A 225 14.94 32.51 6.96
CA ASP A 225 14.68 32.86 8.36
C ASP A 225 15.35 34.22 8.65
N GLN A 226 15.02 35.23 7.83
CA GLN A 226 15.02 36.61 8.30
C GLN A 226 13.74 36.77 9.11
N LEU A 227 13.80 36.27 10.34
CA LEU A 227 12.98 36.73 11.45
C LEU A 227 13.16 38.25 11.51
N LEU A 228 12.16 38.96 10.96
CA LEU A 228 11.92 40.36 11.29
C LEU A 228 11.72 40.44 12.80
N SER A 229 12.76 40.89 13.49
CA SER A 229 12.67 41.48 14.82
C SER A 229 11.86 42.78 14.72
N HIS A 230 10.53 42.68 14.63
CA HIS A 230 9.65 43.81 14.87
C HIS A 230 9.51 43.98 16.39
N GLU A 231 10.35 44.85 16.94
CA GLU A 231 10.18 45.44 18.26
C GLU A 231 8.92 46.34 18.24
N PRO A 232 7.90 46.10 19.09
CA PRO A 232 6.74 46.97 19.16
C PRO A 232 7.09 48.28 19.91
N PRO A 233 6.65 49.45 19.43
CA PRO A 233 6.91 50.72 20.10
C PRO A 233 6.16 50.82 21.43
N ALA A 234 6.87 51.27 22.45
CA ALA A 234 6.35 51.55 23.78
C ALA A 234 5.19 52.57 23.72
N GLN A 235 4.02 52.18 24.22
CA GLN A 235 2.89 53.07 24.44
C GLN A 235 3.18 53.99 25.62
N VAL A 236 3.26 55.28 25.35
CA VAL A 236 3.30 56.35 26.35
C VAL A 236 1.86 56.56 26.86
N ALA A 237 1.66 56.39 28.16
CA ALA A 237 0.39 56.68 28.84
C ALA A 237 0.21 58.21 28.99
N PRO A 238 -0.97 58.78 28.69
CA PRO A 238 -1.28 60.16 29.01
C PRO A 238 -1.78 60.31 30.46
N HIS A 239 -1.28 61.37 31.12
CA HIS A 239 -1.78 61.96 32.37
C HIS A 239 -3.05 62.77 32.15
#